data_AF-A0A9W8X0I7-F1
#
_entry.id   AF-A0A9W8X0I7-F1
#
_cell.length_a   1.000
_cell.length_b   1.000
_cell.length_c   1.000
_cell.angle_alpha   90.00
_cell.angle_beta   90.00
_cell.angle_gamma   90.00
#
_symmetry.space_group_name_H-M   'P 1'
#
loop_
_entity.id
_entity.type
_entity.pdbx_description
1 polymer ?
#
loop_
_entity_poly.entity_id
_entity_poly.type
_entity_poly.pdbx_seq_one_letter_code
_entity_poly.pdbx_strand_id
1 'polypeptide(L)'
;MKFSIILPVLACASSVQGAISWTLAKAPNPTVDQSDAYAKIEAAMRLAVARYARYSSASKTVRVAYAPGVPTAEANFNGDLRFGSNRAYMNERTAMHEISHTLGIGQTAAFDRKCAARDWRTALPLLKSWDGQSAVINCGGSHIWPYGLNYDTEWSETNANRHVQLIDAMIKDGLQG
;
A
#
# COMPACT_ATOMS: atom_id res chain seq x y z
N MET A 1 13.25 -47.79 37.38
CA MET A 1 13.92 -46.50 37.11
C MET A 1 13.21 -45.87 35.91
N LYS A 2 12.45 -44.79 36.11
CA LYS A 2 11.70 -44.12 35.02
C LYS A 2 12.60 -43.05 34.40
N PHE A 3 13.09 -43.29 33.18
CA PHE A 3 13.79 -42.29 32.39
C PHE A 3 12.75 -41.34 31.76
N SER A 4 12.81 -40.06 32.13
CA SER A 4 12.06 -39.00 31.45
C SER A 4 12.89 -38.48 30.30
N ILE A 5 12.35 -38.55 29.08
CA ILE A 5 12.94 -37.98 27.87
C ILE A 5 12.30 -36.61 27.66
N ILE A 6 13.10 -35.55 27.73
CA ILE A 6 12.70 -34.20 27.35
C ILE A 6 13.04 -34.03 25.86
N LEU A 7 12.03 -33.87 25.00
CA LEU A 7 12.22 -33.49 23.60
C LEU A 7 12.36 -31.96 23.48
N PRO A 8 13.27 -31.46 22.62
CA PRO A 8 13.31 -30.05 22.27
C PRO A 8 12.20 -29.75 21.25
N VAL A 9 11.33 -28.80 21.56
CA VAL A 9 10.35 -28.28 20.60
C VAL A 9 11.06 -27.26 19.72
N LEU A 10 11.21 -27.58 18.43
CA LEU A 10 11.66 -26.63 17.41
C LEU A 10 10.49 -25.68 17.11
N ALA A 11 10.59 -24.42 17.54
CA ALA A 11 9.60 -23.40 17.20
C ALA A 11 9.85 -22.89 15.77
N CYS A 12 9.07 -23.35 14.80
CA CYS A 12 8.99 -22.71 13.49
C CYS A 12 8.20 -21.40 13.63
N ALA A 13 8.89 -20.26 13.62
CA ALA A 13 8.25 -18.96 13.51
C ALA A 13 7.65 -18.82 12.11
N SER A 14 6.33 -19.03 12.00
CA SER A 14 5.59 -18.70 10.78
C SER A 14 5.27 -17.21 10.80
N SER A 15 6.03 -16.39 10.09
CA SER A 15 5.60 -15.02 9.85
C SER A 15 4.45 -15.06 8.85
N VAL A 16 3.22 -14.89 9.33
CA VAL A 16 2.12 -14.43 8.48
C VAL A 16 2.45 -12.98 8.13
N GLN A 17 3.30 -12.79 7.12
CA GLN A 17 3.39 -11.50 6.46
C GLN A 17 2.01 -11.25 5.83
N GLY A 18 1.35 -10.15 6.17
CA GLY A 18 0.12 -9.78 5.46
C GLY A 18 0.39 -9.72 3.97
N ALA A 19 -0.44 -10.41 3.21
CA ALA A 19 -0.27 -10.51 1.77
C ALA A 19 -1.26 -9.57 1.09
N ILE A 20 -0.73 -8.59 0.37
CA ILE A 20 -1.50 -7.94 -0.69
C ILE A 20 -1.50 -8.91 -1.87
N SER A 21 -2.66 -9.48 -2.21
CA SER A 21 -2.86 -10.27 -3.43
C SER A 21 -3.53 -9.42 -4.49
N TRP A 22 -3.28 -9.73 -5.76
CA TRP A 22 -3.91 -8.98 -6.85
C TRP A 22 -4.21 -9.83 -8.08
N THR A 23 -5.21 -9.40 -8.83
CA THR A 23 -5.51 -9.88 -10.19
C THR A 23 -5.66 -8.70 -11.13
N LEU A 24 -5.31 -8.86 -12.40
CA LEU A 24 -5.54 -7.87 -13.44
C LEU A 24 -6.60 -8.39 -14.42
N ALA A 25 -7.70 -7.66 -14.54
CA ALA A 25 -8.72 -7.93 -15.55
C ALA A 25 -8.16 -7.67 -16.95
N LYS A 26 -8.14 -8.72 -17.78
CA LYS A 26 -7.67 -8.68 -19.17
C LYS A 26 -8.77 -9.12 -20.12
N ALA A 27 -8.90 -8.43 -21.24
CA ALA A 27 -9.72 -8.90 -22.34
C ALA A 27 -9.15 -10.22 -22.91
N PRO A 28 -9.99 -11.17 -23.35
CA PRO A 28 -9.51 -12.43 -23.93
C PRO A 28 -8.74 -12.24 -25.23
N ASN A 29 -9.04 -11.19 -25.99
CA ASN A 29 -8.32 -10.80 -27.21
C ASN A 29 -7.93 -9.31 -27.10
N PRO A 30 -6.79 -8.99 -26.46
CA PRO A 30 -6.44 -7.62 -26.18
C PRO A 30 -5.98 -6.86 -27.43
N THR A 31 -6.33 -5.58 -27.50
CA THR A 31 -5.74 -4.67 -28.50
C THR A 31 -4.25 -4.43 -28.20
N VAL A 32 -3.53 -3.79 -29.14
CA VAL A 32 -2.13 -3.36 -28.90
C VAL A 32 -2.04 -2.42 -27.71
N ASP A 33 -2.97 -1.45 -27.61
CA ASP A 33 -3.06 -0.54 -26.46
C ASP A 33 -3.27 -1.30 -25.15
N GLN A 34 -4.27 -2.19 -25.09
CA GLN A 34 -4.53 -2.99 -23.89
C GLN A 34 -3.32 -3.86 -23.50
N SER A 35 -2.66 -4.48 -24.48
CA SER A 35 -1.48 -5.31 -24.23
C SER A 35 -0.32 -4.51 -23.61
N ASP A 36 -0.06 -3.30 -24.11
CA ASP A 36 0.95 -2.40 -23.55
C ASP A 36 0.57 -1.92 -22.13
N ALA A 37 -0.70 -1.55 -21.92
CA ALA A 37 -1.20 -1.19 -20.59
C ALA A 37 -1.01 -2.32 -19.59
N TYR A 38 -1.44 -3.52 -19.96
CA TYR A 38 -1.36 -4.70 -19.09
C TYR A 38 0.08 -5.00 -18.68
N ALA A 39 1.03 -5.01 -19.62
CA ALA A 39 2.42 -5.28 -19.30
C ALA A 39 3.00 -4.28 -18.28
N LYS A 40 2.67 -3.00 -18.41
CA LYS A 40 3.13 -1.94 -17.50
C LYS A 40 2.45 -2.03 -16.13
N ILE A 41 1.14 -2.24 -16.10
CA ILE A 41 0.37 -2.40 -14.87
C ILE A 41 0.87 -3.63 -14.10
N GLU A 42 1.12 -4.76 -14.76
CA GLU A 42 1.64 -5.96 -14.10
C GLU A 42 3.03 -5.72 -13.51
N ALA A 43 3.91 -5.04 -14.24
CA ALA A 43 5.23 -4.68 -13.73
C ALA A 43 5.14 -3.78 -12.49
N ALA A 44 4.29 -2.75 -12.54
CA ALA A 44 4.04 -1.83 -11.44
C ALA A 44 3.49 -2.54 -10.19
N MET A 45 2.42 -3.35 -10.37
CA MET A 45 1.78 -4.08 -9.28
C MET A 45 2.71 -5.11 -8.66
N ARG A 46 3.52 -5.82 -9.46
CA ARG A 46 4.51 -6.77 -8.94
C ARG A 46 5.53 -6.09 -8.03
N LEU A 47 6.06 -4.93 -8.42
CA LEU A 47 7.01 -4.17 -7.62
C LEU A 47 6.36 -3.65 -6.33
N ALA A 48 5.20 -3.00 -6.45
CA ALA A 48 4.48 -2.44 -5.31
C ALA A 48 4.12 -3.51 -4.27
N VAL A 49 3.55 -4.63 -4.70
CA VAL A 49 3.18 -5.74 -3.80
C VAL A 49 4.39 -6.41 -3.17
N ALA A 50 5.49 -6.59 -3.91
CA ALA A 50 6.74 -7.09 -3.33
C ALA A 50 7.27 -6.14 -2.24
N ARG A 51 7.14 -4.83 -2.42
CA ARG A 51 7.54 -3.84 -1.40
C ARG A 51 6.63 -3.87 -0.18
N TYR A 52 5.31 -3.93 -0.37
CA TYR A 52 4.35 -4.13 0.73
C TYR A 52 4.65 -5.41 1.52
N ALA A 53 4.91 -6.51 0.83
CA ALA A 53 5.28 -7.78 1.44
C ALA A 53 6.62 -7.73 2.18
N ARG A 54 7.50 -6.75 1.93
CA ARG A 54 8.77 -6.61 2.65
C ARG A 54 8.65 -5.77 3.92
N TYR A 55 7.82 -4.72 3.89
CA TYR A 55 7.82 -3.67 4.91
C TYR A 55 6.51 -3.52 5.69
N SER A 56 5.49 -4.32 5.38
CA SER A 56 4.19 -4.29 6.04
C SER A 56 3.66 -5.69 6.32
N SER A 57 2.75 -5.77 7.29
CA SER A 57 1.88 -6.93 7.52
C SER A 57 0.44 -6.67 7.07
N ALA A 58 0.20 -5.70 6.18
CA ALA A 58 -1.12 -5.39 5.64
C ALA A 58 -1.59 -6.50 4.67
N SER A 59 -2.89 -6.79 4.70
CA SER A 59 -3.53 -7.78 3.83
C SER A 59 -4.71 -7.16 3.08
N LYS A 60 -4.83 -7.46 1.79
CA LYS A 60 -5.90 -7.01 0.90
C LYS A 60 -5.91 -7.85 -0.37
N THR A 61 -7.09 -8.14 -0.91
CA THR A 61 -7.23 -8.62 -2.28
C THR A 61 -7.59 -7.44 -3.18
N VAL A 62 -6.71 -7.13 -4.12
CA VAL A 62 -6.82 -6.00 -5.04
C VAL A 62 -7.26 -6.48 -6.42
N ARG A 63 -8.36 -5.93 -6.94
CA ARG A 63 -8.85 -6.19 -8.29
C ARG A 63 -8.42 -5.03 -9.19
N VAL A 64 -7.42 -5.29 -10.02
CA VAL A 64 -6.82 -4.30 -10.90
C VAL A 64 -7.50 -4.31 -12.26
N ALA A 65 -7.74 -3.14 -12.84
CA ALA A 65 -8.21 -3.04 -14.23
C ALA A 65 -7.56 -1.88 -14.98
N TYR A 66 -7.46 -2.03 -16.31
CA TYR A 66 -7.19 -0.92 -17.22
C TYR A 66 -8.52 -0.26 -17.61
N ALA A 67 -8.66 1.02 -17.28
CA ALA A 67 -9.86 1.80 -17.49
C ALA A 67 -9.50 3.14 -18.16
N PRO A 68 -9.45 3.20 -19.51
CA PRO A 68 -8.96 4.38 -20.25
C PRO A 68 -9.65 5.71 -19.93
N GLY A 69 -10.89 5.67 -19.43
CA GLY A 69 -11.65 6.85 -19.01
C GLY A 69 -11.22 7.44 -17.67
N VAL A 70 -10.35 6.76 -16.92
CA VAL A 70 -9.71 7.30 -15.71
C VAL A 70 -8.55 8.20 -16.14
N PRO A 71 -8.43 9.45 -15.63
CA PRO A 71 -7.36 10.36 -16.03
C PRO A 71 -5.95 9.85 -15.67
N THR A 72 -5.79 9.26 -14.49
CA THR A 72 -4.49 8.82 -13.93
C THR A 72 -4.59 7.39 -13.41
N ALA A 73 -4.99 7.22 -12.16
CA ALA A 73 -5.39 5.98 -11.51
C ALA A 73 -6.39 6.34 -10.40
N GLU A 74 -7.15 5.36 -9.94
CA GLU A 74 -8.05 5.52 -8.80
C GLU A 74 -8.29 4.19 -8.09
N ALA A 75 -8.57 4.25 -6.80
CA ALA A 75 -8.83 3.07 -5.99
C ALA A 75 -9.93 3.29 -4.95
N ASN A 76 -10.48 2.19 -4.48
CA ASN A 76 -11.51 2.17 -3.44
C ASN A 76 -11.13 1.18 -2.34
N PHE A 77 -11.59 1.44 -1.11
CA PHE A 77 -11.35 0.57 0.03
C PHE A 77 -11.84 -0.87 -0.16
N ASN A 78 -12.84 -1.09 -1.03
CA ASN A 78 -13.35 -2.41 -1.40
C ASN A 78 -12.31 -3.29 -2.14
N GLY A 79 -11.14 -2.74 -2.49
CA GLY A 79 -10.06 -3.44 -3.19
C GLY A 79 -10.01 -3.20 -4.70
N ASP A 80 -10.89 -2.37 -5.27
CA ASP A 80 -10.79 -2.00 -6.68
C ASP A 80 -9.66 -0.98 -6.89
N LEU A 81 -8.84 -1.20 -7.92
CA LEU A 81 -7.75 -0.33 -8.33
C LEU A 81 -7.73 -0.24 -9.85
N ARG A 82 -7.82 0.98 -10.42
CA ARG A 82 -7.93 1.19 -11.86
C ARG A 82 -6.84 2.13 -12.35
N PHE A 83 -6.18 1.77 -13.44
CA PHE A 83 -5.24 2.64 -14.15
C PHE A 83 -5.89 3.21 -15.41
N GLY A 84 -5.67 4.50 -15.63
CA GLY A 84 -6.07 5.26 -16.80
C GLY A 84 -5.26 4.97 -18.05
N SER A 85 -5.57 5.70 -19.14
CA SER A 85 -4.85 5.58 -20.42
C SER A 85 -3.39 6.06 -20.37
N ASN A 86 -3.06 7.01 -19.49
CA ASN A 86 -1.73 7.61 -19.45
C ASN A 86 -0.68 6.67 -18.82
N ARG A 87 0.25 6.18 -19.66
CA ARG A 87 1.33 5.26 -19.24
C ARG A 87 2.30 5.85 -18.22
N ALA A 88 2.39 7.17 -18.13
CA ALA A 88 3.21 7.83 -17.11
C ALA A 88 2.77 7.44 -15.68
N TYR A 89 1.52 7.00 -15.48
CA TYR A 89 1.00 6.57 -14.18
C TYR A 89 1.05 5.06 -13.97
N MET A 90 1.45 4.24 -14.95
CA MET A 90 1.54 2.79 -14.82
C MET A 90 2.92 2.37 -14.27
N ASN A 91 3.22 2.82 -13.06
CA ASN A 91 4.51 2.59 -12.41
C ASN A 91 4.31 2.26 -10.92
N GLU A 92 5.41 1.83 -10.29
CA GLU A 92 5.40 1.36 -8.89
C GLU A 92 4.87 2.43 -7.92
N ARG A 93 5.29 3.69 -8.05
CA ARG A 93 4.83 4.78 -7.18
C ARG A 93 3.31 4.90 -7.20
N THR A 94 2.72 5.01 -8.39
CA THR A 94 1.25 5.12 -8.51
C THR A 94 0.59 3.88 -7.92
N ALA A 95 1.08 2.68 -8.26
CA ALA A 95 0.52 1.45 -7.72
C ALA A 95 0.53 1.43 -6.19
N MET A 96 1.62 1.87 -5.56
CA MET A 96 1.72 1.96 -4.10
C MET A 96 0.74 2.98 -3.52
N HIS A 97 0.67 4.18 -4.12
CA HIS A 97 -0.28 5.22 -3.73
C HIS A 97 -1.72 4.69 -3.76
N GLU A 98 -2.12 4.06 -4.86
CA GLU A 98 -3.47 3.51 -5.01
C GLU A 98 -3.74 2.32 -4.07
N ILE A 99 -2.75 1.44 -3.83
CA ILE A 99 -2.88 0.39 -2.82
C ILE A 99 -3.14 1.01 -1.44
N SER A 100 -2.53 2.15 -1.10
CA SER A 100 -2.78 2.82 0.18
C SER A 100 -4.25 3.26 0.35
N HIS A 101 -4.93 3.64 -0.73
CA HIS A 101 -6.38 3.91 -0.70
C HIS A 101 -7.19 2.63 -0.43
N THR A 102 -6.81 1.49 -1.04
CA THR A 102 -7.45 0.20 -0.73
C THR A 102 -7.24 -0.24 0.73
N LEU A 103 -6.23 0.34 1.40
CA LEU A 103 -5.90 0.13 2.80
C LEU A 103 -6.48 1.19 3.74
N GLY A 104 -7.19 2.18 3.22
CA GLY A 104 -8.05 3.09 3.98
C GLY A 104 -7.71 4.57 3.89
N ILE A 105 -6.56 4.94 3.31
CA ILE A 105 -6.19 6.36 3.11
C ILE A 105 -7.28 7.04 2.29
N GLY A 106 -7.92 8.07 2.84
CA GLY A 106 -8.94 8.84 2.12
C GLY A 106 -10.24 8.11 1.80
N GLN A 107 -10.46 6.90 2.33
CA GLN A 107 -11.60 6.05 1.97
C GLN A 107 -12.44 5.59 3.17
N THR A 108 -12.02 5.85 4.41
CA THR A 108 -12.72 5.37 5.61
C THR A 108 -13.03 6.52 6.58
N ALA A 109 -14.12 6.39 7.34
CA ALA A 109 -14.40 7.32 8.42
C ALA A 109 -13.32 7.29 9.52
N ALA A 110 -12.60 6.17 9.65
CA ALA A 110 -11.49 6.07 10.59
C ALA A 110 -10.30 6.95 10.16
N PHE A 111 -9.99 7.01 8.86
CA PHE A 111 -9.03 7.96 8.31
C PHE A 111 -9.40 9.40 8.68
N ASP A 112 -10.64 9.82 8.41
CA ASP A 112 -11.09 11.19 8.70
C ASP A 112 -10.97 11.53 10.20
N ARG A 113 -11.42 10.61 11.07
CA ARG A 113 -11.31 10.79 12.53
C ARG A 113 -9.86 10.92 12.97
N LYS A 114 -8.97 10.04 12.50
CA LYS A 114 -7.54 10.06 12.86
C LYS A 114 -6.83 11.31 12.35
N CYS A 115 -7.17 11.74 11.14
CA CYS A 115 -6.64 12.97 10.57
C CYS A 115 -7.11 14.22 11.35
N ALA A 116 -8.38 14.26 11.76
CA ALA A 116 -8.91 15.35 12.58
C ALA A 116 -8.30 15.38 13.99
N ALA A 117 -8.16 14.22 14.64
CA ALA A 117 -7.62 14.10 15.99
C ALA A 117 -6.08 14.20 16.04
N ARG A 118 -5.39 13.91 14.92
CA ARG A 118 -3.93 13.83 14.82
C ARG A 118 -3.29 12.85 15.81
N ASP A 119 -4.03 11.82 16.20
CA ASP A 119 -3.66 10.85 17.25
C ASP A 119 -3.05 9.56 16.67
N TRP A 120 -2.07 9.72 15.78
CA TRP A 120 -1.29 8.64 15.19
C TRP A 120 -0.24 8.12 16.17
N ARG A 121 -0.64 7.21 17.07
CA ARG A 121 0.18 6.72 18.20
C ARG A 121 1.45 5.98 17.77
N THR A 122 1.42 5.31 16.63
CA THR A 122 2.54 4.54 16.07
C THR A 122 3.14 5.25 14.87
N ALA A 123 2.31 5.80 13.98
CA ALA A 123 2.81 6.39 12.73
C ALA A 123 3.54 7.72 12.96
N LEU A 124 3.09 8.57 13.91
CA LEU A 124 3.76 9.86 14.15
C LEU A 124 5.16 9.70 14.78
N PRO A 125 5.37 8.86 15.82
CA PRO A 125 6.72 8.60 16.32
C PRO A 125 7.65 8.00 15.25
N LEU A 126 7.12 7.10 14.40
CA LEU A 126 7.88 6.53 13.29
C LEU A 126 8.33 7.62 12.31
N LEU A 127 7.42 8.51 11.89
CA LEU A 127 7.76 9.64 11.04
C LEU A 127 8.84 10.53 11.67
N LYS A 128 8.69 10.86 12.97
CA LYS A 128 9.66 11.71 13.68
C LYS A 128 11.04 11.07 13.80
N SER A 129 11.13 9.75 13.81
CA SER A 129 12.41 9.03 13.79
C SER A 129 13.19 9.23 12.48
N TRP A 130 12.50 9.58 11.40
CA TRP A 130 13.08 9.82 10.08
C TRP A 130 13.34 11.29 9.81
N ASP A 131 12.39 12.15 10.16
CA ASP A 131 12.34 13.54 9.69
C ASP A 131 12.53 14.56 10.84
N GLY A 132 12.75 14.07 12.05
CA GLY A 132 12.99 14.88 13.24
C GLY A 132 11.72 15.18 14.05
N GLN A 133 11.92 15.73 15.25
CA GLN A 133 10.88 15.85 16.27
C GLN A 133 9.73 16.80 15.90
N SER A 134 9.97 17.73 14.96
CA SER A 134 8.98 18.67 14.43
C SER A 134 8.09 18.07 13.34
N ALA A 135 8.38 16.86 12.85
CA ALA A 135 7.60 16.24 11.79
C ALA A 135 6.14 16.00 12.22
N VAL A 136 5.23 16.18 11.27
CA VAL A 136 3.78 16.00 11.44
C VAL A 136 3.23 15.18 10.28
N ILE A 137 2.29 14.28 10.58
CA ILE A 137 1.46 13.66 9.54
C ILE A 137 0.32 14.63 9.27
N ASN A 138 0.21 15.05 8.02
CA ASN A 138 -0.87 15.86 7.56
C ASN A 138 -1.79 15.04 6.65
N CYS A 139 -3.07 15.41 6.62
CA CYS A 139 -4.05 14.84 5.73
C CYS A 139 -4.80 15.95 5.00
N GLY A 140 -5.21 15.70 3.77
CA GLY A 140 -6.06 16.61 3.01
C GLY A 140 -6.76 15.91 1.85
N GLY A 141 -8.09 16.08 1.80
CA GLY A 141 -8.93 15.29 0.91
C GLY A 141 -8.67 13.81 1.16
N SER A 142 -8.35 13.09 0.08
CA SER A 142 -8.05 11.65 0.15
C SER A 142 -6.57 11.32 0.40
N HIS A 143 -5.71 12.29 0.73
CA HIS A 143 -4.25 12.12 0.72
C HIS A 143 -3.58 12.41 2.06
N ILE A 144 -2.33 11.97 2.18
CA ILE A 144 -1.42 12.29 3.30
C ILE A 144 -0.08 12.85 2.82
N TRP A 145 0.56 13.64 3.70
CA TRP A 145 1.94 14.09 3.54
C TRP A 145 2.64 14.09 4.90
N PRO A 146 3.94 13.74 4.99
CA PRO A 146 4.81 13.26 3.91
C PRO A 146 4.57 11.78 3.54
N TYR A 147 5.28 11.30 2.52
CA TYR A 147 5.29 9.90 2.06
C TYR A 147 3.95 9.35 1.57
N GLY A 148 3.01 10.21 1.12
CA GLY A 148 1.79 9.77 0.43
C GLY A 148 2.04 9.28 -1.00
N LEU A 149 3.17 9.64 -1.61
CA LEU A 149 3.52 9.34 -3.00
C LEU A 149 2.51 9.94 -4.01
N ASN A 150 1.98 11.12 -3.68
CA ASN A 150 0.97 11.87 -4.43
C ASN A 150 1.52 12.43 -5.75
N TYR A 151 2.83 12.68 -5.83
CA TYR A 151 3.49 13.26 -6.99
C TYR A 151 4.78 12.52 -7.35
N ASP A 152 5.17 12.60 -8.62
CA ASP A 152 6.42 12.01 -9.12
C ASP A 152 7.65 12.51 -8.37
N THR A 153 7.66 13.77 -7.97
CA THR A 153 8.74 14.39 -7.20
C THR A 153 8.89 13.82 -5.79
N GLU A 154 7.91 13.06 -5.29
CA GLU A 154 7.99 12.38 -3.99
C GLU A 154 8.66 11.00 -4.11
N TRP A 155 8.95 10.52 -5.32
CA TRP A 155 9.54 9.21 -5.53
C TRP A 155 11.04 9.17 -5.19
N SER A 156 11.41 8.20 -4.37
CA SER A 156 12.76 7.66 -4.21
C SER A 156 12.64 6.26 -3.59
N GLU A 157 13.67 5.42 -3.70
CA GLU A 157 13.66 4.10 -3.02
C GLU A 157 13.43 4.23 -1.51
N THR A 158 14.01 5.26 -0.89
CA THR A 158 13.81 5.55 0.53
C THR A 158 12.37 5.95 0.81
N ASN A 159 11.80 6.84 0.00
CA ASN A 159 10.42 7.31 0.21
C ASN A 159 9.41 6.21 -0.07
N ALA A 160 9.67 5.32 -1.03
CA ALA A 160 8.84 4.14 -1.28
C ALA A 160 8.83 3.20 -0.07
N ASN A 161 9.99 2.93 0.54
CA ASN A 161 10.03 2.13 1.76
C ASN A 161 9.29 2.80 2.92
N ARG A 162 9.55 4.10 3.14
CA ARG A 162 8.89 4.90 4.18
C ARG A 162 7.39 4.97 4.00
N HIS A 163 6.89 5.06 2.76
CA HIS A 163 5.46 4.99 2.44
C HIS A 163 4.85 3.70 3.01
N VAL A 164 5.37 2.53 2.65
CA VAL A 164 4.81 1.25 3.13
C VAL A 164 4.85 1.16 4.66
N GLN A 165 5.99 1.52 5.26
CA GLN A 165 6.17 1.46 6.71
C GLN A 165 5.23 2.42 7.45
N LEU A 166 4.99 3.61 6.88
CA LEU A 166 4.08 4.60 7.46
C LEU A 166 2.62 4.13 7.36
N ILE A 167 2.21 3.62 6.19
CA ILE A 167 0.86 3.06 6.00
C ILE A 167 0.63 1.88 6.97
N ASP A 168 1.61 1.00 7.15
CA ASP A 168 1.54 -0.09 8.13
C ASP A 168 1.34 0.40 9.57
N ALA A 169 2.08 1.43 9.96
CA ALA A 169 1.92 2.06 11.27
C ALA A 169 0.56 2.74 11.44
N MET A 170 0.03 3.37 10.39
CA MET A 170 -1.31 3.96 10.39
C MET A 170 -2.40 2.88 10.51
N ILE A 171 -2.22 1.72 9.86
CA ILE A 171 -3.11 0.56 10.03
C ILE A 171 -3.12 0.11 11.49
N LYS A 172 -1.95 -0.01 12.13
CA LYS A 172 -1.83 -0.35 13.56
C LYS A 172 -2.51 0.67 14.48
N ASP A 173 -2.59 1.93 14.05
CA ASP A 173 -3.29 2.99 14.77
C ASP A 173 -4.81 2.99 14.54
N GLY A 174 -5.33 2.17 13.61
CA GLY A 174 -6.76 2.02 13.33
C GLY A 174 -7.23 2.70 12.04
N LEU A 175 -6.39 2.83 11.01
CA LEU A 175 -6.76 3.43 9.72
C LEU A 175 -7.98 2.78 9.02
N GLN A 176 -8.17 1.47 9.19
CA GLN A 176 -9.11 0.68 8.37
C GLN A 176 -10.56 0.70 8.86
N GLY A 177 -10.84 1.12 10.09
CA GLY A 177 -12.16 1.02 10.70
C GLY A 177 -12.10 0.80 12.19
#